data_AF-A0A972QVL1-F1
#
_entry.id   AF-A0A972QVL1-F1
#
_cell.length_a   1.000
_cell.length_b   1.000
_cell.length_c   1.000
_cell.angle_alpha   90.00
_cell.angle_beta   90.00
_cell.angle_gamma   90.00
#
_symmetry.space_group_name_H-M   'P 1'
#
loop_
_entity.id
_entity.type
_entity.pdbx_description
1 polymer ?
#
loop_
_entity_poly.entity_id
_entity_poly.type
_entity_poly.pdbx_seq_one_letter_code
_entity_poly.pdbx_strand_id
1 'polypeptide(L)'
;MLKTDMHLHSTFSDGINTPQELVEEAIRLGFVEIAITDHVRKSSDWLDLFSQEINRLKQKYSNKIILHSGIEAKVIDLKGAIDAQSSFFSKVDIVLGAFHRLPIGEGDFWRGNQIAEQKERALGYWFNAMMKLIENENVMIVAHPTAILKRNGVVVPRDLKETIATKAASYGKTFEVNTKYNVPDREFLDLLYHHGVNLVRGSDSHSVEEMRHFAFSPYVA
;
A
#
# COMPACT_ATOMS: atom_id res chain seq x y z
N MET A 1 13.57 15.08 -7.06
CA MET A 1 12.88 14.36 -5.97
C MET A 1 13.84 13.36 -5.36
N LEU A 2 13.79 13.18 -4.04
CA LEU A 2 14.50 12.10 -3.37
C LEU A 2 14.03 10.74 -3.92
N LYS A 3 14.92 9.76 -4.04
CA LYS A 3 14.57 8.45 -4.58
C LYS A 3 14.07 7.57 -3.42
N THR A 4 12.76 7.36 -3.36
CA THR A 4 12.10 6.61 -2.29
C THR A 4 11.23 5.48 -2.83
N ASP A 5 11.06 4.43 -2.04
CA ASP A 5 10.15 3.32 -2.32
C ASP A 5 9.49 2.82 -1.04
N MET A 6 8.21 3.13 -0.85
CA MET A 6 7.47 2.83 0.38
C MET A 6 6.65 1.53 0.30
N HIS A 7 6.90 0.69 -0.72
CA HIS A 7 6.15 -0.55 -0.92
C HIS A 7 7.01 -1.64 -1.58
N LEU A 8 7.59 -2.53 -0.77
CA LEU A 8 8.46 -3.64 -1.19
C LEU A 8 8.10 -4.93 -0.44
N HIS A 9 8.21 -6.09 -1.09
CA HIS A 9 7.93 -7.40 -0.49
C HIS A 9 9.19 -8.25 -0.44
N SER A 10 9.36 -8.98 0.68
CA SER A 10 10.52 -9.82 0.93
C SER A 10 10.13 -11.30 1.08
N THR A 11 11.11 -12.13 1.42
CA THR A 11 10.91 -13.55 1.73
C THR A 11 10.06 -13.81 2.98
N PHE A 12 9.62 -12.78 3.70
CA PHE A 12 8.68 -12.95 4.82
C PHE A 12 7.23 -13.16 4.36
N SER A 13 6.91 -12.74 3.13
CA SER A 13 5.63 -13.00 2.48
C SER A 13 5.84 -13.70 1.13
N ASP A 14 5.58 -13.04 0.01
CA ASP A 14 5.63 -13.59 -1.35
C ASP A 14 6.69 -12.92 -2.24
N GLY A 15 7.58 -12.11 -1.65
CA GLY A 15 8.81 -11.66 -2.30
C GLY A 15 9.87 -12.78 -2.40
N ILE A 16 10.75 -12.68 -3.39
CA ILE A 16 11.80 -13.68 -3.63
C ILE A 16 13.15 -13.33 -3.00
N ASN A 17 13.33 -12.07 -2.58
CA ASN A 17 14.57 -11.57 -2.00
C ASN A 17 14.46 -11.35 -0.51
N THR A 18 15.56 -11.60 0.21
CA THR A 18 15.62 -11.33 1.65
C THR A 18 15.57 -9.82 1.91
N PRO A 19 15.15 -9.37 3.11
CA PRO A 19 15.21 -7.95 3.45
C PRO A 19 16.59 -7.32 3.27
N GLN A 20 17.66 -8.08 3.57
CA GLN A 20 19.02 -7.59 3.40
C GLN A 20 19.37 -7.35 1.92
N GLU A 21 18.99 -8.28 1.03
CA GLU A 21 19.22 -8.14 -0.42
C GLU A 21 18.47 -6.91 -0.98
N LEU A 22 17.23 -6.69 -0.54
CA LEU A 22 16.45 -5.51 -0.93
C LEU A 22 17.13 -4.21 -0.48
N VAL A 23 17.60 -4.14 0.76
CA VAL A 23 18.29 -2.96 1.29
C VAL A 23 19.60 -2.69 0.54
N GLU A 24 20.41 -3.73 0.29
CA GLU A 24 21.67 -3.60 -0.43
C GLU A 24 21.46 -3.14 -1.87
N GLU A 25 20.43 -3.67 -2.54
CA GLU A 25 20.05 -3.25 -3.88
C GLU A 25 19.53 -1.80 -3.89
N ALA A 26 18.71 -1.41 -2.91
CA ALA A 26 18.20 -0.06 -2.78
C ALA A 26 19.34 0.97 -2.67
N ILE A 27 20.33 0.68 -1.83
CA ILE A 27 21.54 1.49 -1.67
C ILE A 27 22.29 1.59 -3.01
N ARG A 28 22.47 0.46 -3.72
CA ARG A 28 23.14 0.42 -5.03
C ARG A 28 22.42 1.26 -6.09
N LEU A 29 21.09 1.30 -6.02
CA LEU A 29 20.24 2.08 -6.92
C LEU A 29 20.10 3.55 -6.50
N GLY A 30 20.68 3.95 -5.37
CA GLY A 30 20.66 5.32 -4.87
C GLY A 30 19.34 5.72 -4.21
N PHE A 31 18.56 4.76 -3.70
CA PHE A 31 17.43 5.08 -2.83
C PHE A 31 17.96 5.66 -1.52
N VAL A 32 17.29 6.72 -1.04
CA VAL A 32 17.62 7.35 0.24
C VAL A 32 16.72 6.87 1.37
N GLU A 33 15.54 6.33 1.02
CA GLU A 33 14.54 5.87 1.95
C GLU A 33 13.71 4.75 1.32
N ILE A 34 13.52 3.65 2.04
CA ILE A 34 12.66 2.55 1.63
C ILE A 34 11.82 2.02 2.78
N ALA A 35 10.74 1.33 2.45
CA ALA A 35 10.01 0.50 3.38
C ALA A 35 9.82 -0.92 2.84
N ILE A 36 10.05 -1.91 3.69
CA ILE A 36 9.70 -3.31 3.41
C ILE A 36 8.35 -3.56 4.09
N THR A 37 7.34 -3.94 3.30
CA THR A 37 5.91 -3.92 3.65
C THR A 37 5.23 -5.24 3.32
N ASP A 38 5.81 -6.35 3.80
CA ASP A 38 5.34 -7.71 3.51
C ASP A 38 3.83 -7.91 3.80
N HIS A 39 3.17 -8.71 2.97
CA HIS A 39 1.77 -9.07 3.14
C HIS A 39 1.52 -9.80 4.45
N VAL A 40 0.54 -9.34 5.24
CA VAL A 40 0.17 -9.95 6.53
C VAL A 40 -1.25 -10.52 6.52
N ARG A 41 -1.50 -11.48 7.42
CA ARG A 41 -2.83 -11.99 7.79
C ARG A 41 -2.98 -11.98 9.30
N LYS A 42 -4.21 -11.99 9.82
CA LYS A 42 -4.44 -12.20 11.26
C LYS A 42 -3.78 -13.47 11.81
N SER A 43 -3.53 -14.47 10.97
CA SER A 43 -2.87 -15.73 11.34
C SER A 43 -1.34 -15.71 11.21
N SER A 44 -0.73 -14.62 10.75
CA SER A 44 0.72 -14.51 10.60
C SER A 44 1.43 -14.61 11.95
N ASP A 45 2.49 -15.41 12.02
CA ASP A 45 3.30 -15.69 13.22
C ASP A 45 4.76 -15.24 13.10
N TRP A 46 5.16 -14.69 11.95
CA TRP A 46 6.53 -14.31 11.62
C TRP A 46 6.90 -12.86 11.99
N LEU A 47 5.95 -12.08 12.49
CA LEU A 47 6.11 -10.62 12.68
C LEU A 47 7.21 -10.23 13.66
N ASP A 48 7.44 -11.04 14.69
CA ASP A 48 8.53 -10.82 15.64
C ASP A 48 9.90 -11.00 14.98
N LEU A 49 10.05 -12.04 14.14
CA LEU A 49 11.28 -12.29 13.39
C LEU A 49 11.52 -11.19 12.35
N PHE A 50 10.46 -10.75 11.67
CA PHE A 50 10.53 -9.65 10.71
C PHE A 50 10.97 -8.34 11.38
N SER A 51 10.31 -7.95 12.47
CA SER A 51 10.66 -6.71 13.19
C SER A 51 12.11 -6.73 13.68
N GLN A 52 12.57 -7.87 14.22
CA GLN A 52 13.96 -8.04 14.65
C GLN A 52 14.95 -7.90 13.49
N GLU A 53 14.66 -8.52 12.34
CA GLU A 53 15.53 -8.45 11.17
C GLU A 53 15.60 -7.04 10.59
N ILE A 54 14.46 -6.36 10.42
CA ILE A 54 14.46 -4.97 9.94
C ILE A 54 15.19 -4.05 10.92
N ASN A 55 15.00 -4.21 12.23
CA ASN A 55 15.73 -3.40 13.22
C ASN A 55 17.25 -3.64 13.19
N ARG A 56 17.69 -4.89 12.99
CA ARG A 56 19.11 -5.21 12.77
C ARG A 56 19.65 -4.51 11.52
N LEU A 57 18.87 -4.51 10.43
CA LEU A 57 19.26 -3.86 9.17
C LEU A 57 19.27 -2.34 9.27
N LYS A 58 18.31 -1.73 9.97
CA LYS A 58 18.29 -0.29 10.29
C LYS A 58 19.59 0.12 10.97
N GLN A 59 20.05 -0.64 11.96
CA GLN A 59 21.31 -0.36 12.65
C GLN A 59 22.51 -0.53 11.70
N LYS A 60 22.56 -1.66 10.97
CA LYS A 60 23.65 -2.00 10.03
C LYS A 60 23.84 -0.95 8.93
N TYR A 61 22.75 -0.36 8.43
CA TYR A 61 22.74 0.55 7.29
C TYR A 61 22.32 1.99 7.63
N SER A 62 22.31 2.35 8.91
CA SER A 62 21.85 3.66 9.44
C SER A 62 22.52 4.88 8.81
N ASN A 63 23.76 4.74 8.32
CA ASN A 63 24.50 5.81 7.66
C ASN A 63 24.38 5.80 6.13
N LYS A 64 23.57 4.91 5.55
CA LYS A 64 23.43 4.73 4.10
C LYS A 64 22.02 4.94 3.58
N ILE A 65 21.00 4.53 4.33
CA ILE A 65 19.61 4.57 3.88
C ILE A 65 18.66 4.63 5.09
N ILE A 66 17.54 5.33 4.93
CA ILE A 66 16.42 5.25 5.87
C ILE A 66 15.61 3.99 5.53
N LEU A 67 15.42 3.11 6.51
CA LEU A 67 14.70 1.86 6.33
C LEU A 67 13.54 1.80 7.32
N HIS A 68 12.34 1.50 6.82
CA HIS A 68 11.14 1.27 7.62
C HIS A 68 10.71 -0.19 7.59
N SER A 69 10.27 -0.71 8.74
CA SER A 69 9.50 -1.95 8.82
C SER A 69 8.02 -1.65 8.60
N GLY A 70 7.36 -2.44 7.77
CA GLY A 70 5.95 -2.29 7.53
C GLY A 70 5.25 -3.59 7.20
N ILE A 71 3.92 -3.50 7.15
CA ILE A 71 3.04 -4.58 6.69
C ILE A 71 2.03 -4.02 5.69
N GLU A 72 1.68 -4.82 4.69
CA GLU A 72 0.52 -4.55 3.84
C GLU A 72 -0.62 -5.50 4.22
N ALA A 73 -1.69 -4.92 4.75
CA ALA A 73 -2.85 -5.66 5.24
C ALA A 73 -4.05 -5.48 4.30
N LYS A 74 -4.65 -6.61 3.91
CA LYS A 74 -5.85 -6.63 3.08
C LYS A 74 -7.06 -6.05 3.83
N VAL A 75 -7.86 -5.21 3.20
CA VAL A 75 -9.19 -4.81 3.71
C VAL A 75 -10.15 -6.00 3.66
N ILE A 76 -10.81 -6.32 4.78
CA ILE A 76 -11.62 -7.54 4.91
C ILE A 76 -13.12 -7.32 5.09
N ASP A 77 -13.56 -6.07 5.24
CA ASP A 77 -14.98 -5.75 5.40
C ASP A 77 -15.33 -4.32 4.94
N LEU A 78 -16.61 -3.97 5.07
CA LEU A 78 -17.14 -2.63 4.75
C LEU A 78 -17.03 -1.63 5.91
N LYS A 79 -16.45 -2.06 7.04
CA LYS A 79 -16.23 -1.25 8.25
C LYS A 79 -14.77 -0.78 8.34
N GLY A 80 -13.95 -1.04 7.32
CA GLY A 80 -12.56 -0.59 7.24
C GLY A 80 -11.59 -1.49 8.01
N ALA A 81 -12.03 -2.67 8.45
CA ALA A 81 -11.15 -3.63 9.10
C ALA A 81 -10.12 -4.19 8.11
N ILE A 82 -8.92 -4.45 8.60
CA ILE A 82 -7.82 -5.07 7.85
C ILE A 82 -7.48 -6.44 8.43
N ASP A 83 -6.86 -7.29 7.60
CA ASP A 83 -6.43 -8.65 7.94
C ASP A 83 -5.17 -8.65 8.82
N ALA A 84 -5.19 -7.92 9.93
CA ALA A 84 -4.09 -7.80 10.88
C ALA A 84 -4.61 -7.82 12.33
N GLN A 85 -3.80 -8.32 13.26
CA GLN A 85 -4.10 -8.24 14.69
C GLN A 85 -3.67 -6.89 15.25
N SER A 86 -4.33 -6.40 16.31
CA SER A 86 -3.94 -5.16 16.99
C SER A 86 -2.52 -5.19 17.55
N SER A 87 -2.05 -6.37 17.97
CA SER A 87 -0.69 -6.61 18.47
C SER A 87 0.40 -6.38 17.42
N PHE A 88 0.05 -6.29 16.14
CA PHE A 88 1.00 -6.12 15.05
C PHE A 88 1.44 -4.66 14.90
N PHE A 89 0.55 -3.72 15.18
CA PHE A 89 0.77 -2.29 14.92
C PHE A 89 1.86 -1.66 15.79
N SER A 90 2.18 -2.28 16.94
CA SER A 90 3.30 -1.84 17.78
C SER A 90 4.65 -2.44 17.38
N LYS A 91 4.70 -3.34 16.39
CA LYS A 91 5.91 -4.05 15.96
C LYS A 91 6.55 -3.48 14.68
N VAL A 92 5.84 -2.59 13.99
CA VAL A 92 6.25 -2.03 12.69
C VAL A 92 6.09 -0.52 12.67
N ASP A 93 6.87 0.15 11.83
CA ASP A 93 6.81 1.61 11.69
C ASP A 93 5.61 2.06 10.85
N ILE A 94 5.25 1.27 9.82
CA ILE A 94 4.20 1.64 8.86
C ILE A 94 3.19 0.51 8.59
N VAL A 95 1.95 0.89 8.31
CA VAL A 95 0.86 -0.04 7.98
C VAL A 95 0.15 0.43 6.72
N LEU A 96 0.19 -0.40 5.69
CA LEU A 96 -0.51 -0.20 4.43
C LEU A 96 -1.84 -0.95 4.45
N GLY A 97 -2.92 -0.28 4.02
CA GLY A 97 -4.24 -0.87 3.82
C GLY A 97 -4.54 -1.02 2.33
N ALA A 98 -4.87 -2.23 1.89
CA ALA A 98 -4.91 -2.58 0.47
C ALA A 98 -6.16 -3.37 0.07
N PHE A 99 -6.74 -3.06 -1.09
CA PHE A 99 -7.88 -3.78 -1.65
C PHE A 99 -7.46 -4.92 -2.60
N HIS A 100 -6.81 -5.97 -2.08
CA HIS A 100 -6.47 -7.14 -2.93
C HIS A 100 -7.71 -7.91 -3.41
N ARG A 101 -8.76 -7.88 -2.58
CA ARG A 101 -10.12 -8.35 -2.89
C ARG A 101 -11.12 -7.30 -2.44
N LEU A 102 -12.25 -7.25 -3.13
CA LEU A 102 -13.31 -6.30 -2.80
C LEU A 102 -14.25 -6.97 -1.78
N PRO A 103 -14.38 -6.44 -0.54
CA PRO A 103 -15.33 -7.01 0.42
C PRO A 103 -16.79 -6.74 0.02
N ILE A 104 -17.67 -7.69 0.32
CA ILE A 104 -19.14 -7.53 0.35
C ILE A 104 -19.72 -7.61 1.76
N GLY A 105 -18.92 -8.08 2.72
CA GLY A 105 -19.25 -8.24 4.11
C GLY A 105 -17.99 -8.64 4.87
N GLU A 106 -18.12 -9.00 6.15
CA GLU A 106 -16.98 -9.46 6.93
C GLU A 106 -16.46 -10.80 6.41
N GLY A 107 -15.24 -10.80 5.86
CA GLY A 107 -14.59 -12.00 5.35
C GLY A 107 -15.18 -12.57 4.05
N ASP A 108 -16.18 -11.89 3.48
CA ASP A 108 -16.79 -12.28 2.21
C ASP A 108 -16.47 -11.28 1.11
N PHE A 109 -16.20 -11.79 -0.09
CA PHE A 109 -15.58 -11.05 -1.17
C PHE A 109 -16.23 -11.34 -2.51
N TRP A 110 -16.21 -10.34 -3.39
CA TRP A 110 -16.46 -10.54 -4.81
C TRP A 110 -15.52 -11.62 -5.39
N ARG A 111 -16.04 -12.50 -6.25
CA ARG A 111 -15.33 -13.63 -6.85
C ARG A 111 -15.40 -13.59 -8.38
N GLY A 112 -14.42 -14.23 -9.04
CA GLY A 112 -14.40 -14.35 -10.49
C GLY A 112 -14.51 -13.00 -11.20
N ASN A 113 -15.42 -12.92 -12.17
CA ASN A 113 -15.69 -11.75 -12.99
C ASN A 113 -16.81 -10.83 -12.44
N GLN A 114 -17.34 -11.10 -11.24
CA GLN A 114 -18.53 -10.40 -10.72
C GLN A 114 -18.35 -8.88 -10.63
N ILE A 115 -17.13 -8.38 -10.36
CA ILE A 115 -16.84 -6.93 -10.35
C ILE A 115 -17.08 -6.31 -11.72
N ALA A 116 -16.62 -6.98 -12.79
CA ALA A 116 -16.77 -6.50 -14.16
C ALA A 116 -18.23 -6.57 -14.64
N GLU A 117 -19.02 -7.53 -14.14
CA GLU A 117 -20.44 -7.68 -14.45
C GLU A 117 -21.34 -6.70 -13.68
N GLN A 118 -20.96 -6.30 -12.47
CA GLN A 118 -21.76 -5.44 -11.58
C GLN A 118 -20.98 -4.19 -11.16
N LYS A 119 -20.45 -3.46 -12.13
CA LYS A 119 -19.49 -2.35 -11.91
C LYS A 119 -20.00 -1.28 -10.94
N GLU A 120 -21.24 -0.84 -11.08
CA GLU A 120 -21.85 0.19 -10.24
C GLU A 120 -21.97 -0.28 -8.79
N ARG A 121 -22.42 -1.53 -8.59
CA ARG A 121 -22.51 -2.13 -7.27
C ARG A 121 -21.12 -2.30 -6.66
N ALA A 122 -20.17 -2.85 -7.40
CA ALA A 122 -18.80 -3.00 -6.94
C ALA A 122 -18.16 -1.66 -6.55
N LEU A 123 -18.39 -0.60 -7.34
CA LEU A 123 -17.95 0.76 -7.02
C LEU A 123 -18.55 1.24 -5.70
N GLY A 124 -19.84 1.05 -5.46
CA GLY A 124 -20.49 1.43 -4.21
C GLY A 124 -19.92 0.70 -2.98
N TYR A 125 -19.66 -0.60 -3.10
CA TYR A 125 -19.03 -1.39 -2.03
C TYR A 125 -17.58 -0.94 -1.76
N TRP A 126 -16.81 -0.72 -2.82
CA TRP A 126 -15.44 -0.20 -2.71
C TRP A 126 -15.43 1.17 -2.05
N PHE A 127 -16.31 2.08 -2.48
CA PHE A 127 -16.39 3.42 -1.94
C PHE A 127 -16.72 3.40 -0.46
N ASN A 128 -17.74 2.63 -0.04
CA ASN A 128 -18.09 2.50 1.37
C ASN A 128 -16.92 1.97 2.22
N ALA A 129 -16.23 0.93 1.74
CA ALA A 129 -15.07 0.37 2.42
C ALA A 129 -13.88 1.34 2.45
N MET A 130 -13.64 2.10 1.37
CA MET A 130 -12.58 3.12 1.29
C MET A 130 -12.80 4.22 2.32
N MET A 131 -14.03 4.71 2.44
CA MET A 131 -14.37 5.73 3.43
C MET A 131 -14.10 5.24 4.86
N LYS A 132 -14.40 3.97 5.16
CA LYS A 132 -14.10 3.39 6.47
C LYS A 132 -12.63 3.04 6.67
N LEU A 133 -11.91 2.66 5.61
CA LEU A 133 -10.46 2.46 5.66
C LEU A 133 -9.74 3.77 6.03
N ILE A 134 -10.20 4.90 5.49
CA ILE A 134 -9.65 6.22 5.83
C ILE A 134 -9.86 6.56 7.30
N GLU A 135 -10.97 6.12 7.91
CA GLU A 135 -11.25 6.30 9.34
C GLU A 135 -10.39 5.39 10.24
N ASN A 136 -9.80 4.31 9.70
CA ASN A 136 -9.03 3.36 10.50
C ASN A 136 -7.69 3.96 10.94
N GLU A 137 -7.54 4.21 12.23
CA GLU A 137 -6.34 4.83 12.83
C GLU A 137 -5.08 3.96 12.70
N ASN A 138 -5.24 2.64 12.58
CA ASN A 138 -4.10 1.73 12.44
C ASN A 138 -3.52 1.71 11.02
N VAL A 139 -4.28 2.17 10.02
CA VAL A 139 -3.82 2.23 8.62
C VAL A 139 -3.22 3.59 8.37
N MET A 140 -1.93 3.65 8.01
CA MET A 140 -1.24 4.91 7.77
C MET A 140 -1.31 5.30 6.28
N ILE A 141 -1.21 4.31 5.40
CA ILE A 141 -1.09 4.50 3.95
C ILE A 141 -2.16 3.66 3.26
N VAL A 142 -2.95 4.27 2.37
CA VAL A 142 -3.83 3.52 1.45
C VAL A 142 -3.01 3.10 0.23
N ALA A 143 -2.75 1.80 0.11
CA ALA A 143 -1.98 1.23 -0.99
C ALA A 143 -2.83 1.05 -2.25
N HIS A 144 -2.23 1.36 -3.40
CA HIS A 144 -2.74 1.20 -4.77
C HIS A 144 -4.26 1.36 -4.88
N PRO A 145 -4.81 2.52 -4.48
CA PRO A 145 -6.19 2.69 -4.00
C PRO A 145 -7.27 2.20 -4.97
N THR A 146 -7.03 2.30 -6.28
CA THR A 146 -7.98 1.95 -7.35
C THR A 146 -7.56 0.74 -8.20
N ALA A 147 -6.47 0.04 -7.86
CA ALA A 147 -5.94 -1.06 -8.68
C ALA A 147 -6.98 -2.16 -8.95
N ILE A 148 -7.75 -2.55 -7.93
CA ILE A 148 -8.83 -3.54 -8.06
C ILE A 148 -9.98 -3.10 -8.98
N LEU A 149 -10.27 -1.81 -9.04
CA LEU A 149 -11.30 -1.26 -9.90
C LEU A 149 -10.78 -1.15 -11.33
N LYS A 150 -9.57 -0.61 -11.50
CA LYS A 150 -8.90 -0.45 -12.78
C LYS A 150 -8.76 -1.78 -13.52
N ARG A 151 -8.29 -2.84 -12.84
CA ARG A 151 -8.15 -4.18 -13.45
C ARG A 151 -9.47 -4.79 -13.93
N ASN A 152 -10.59 -4.32 -13.41
CA ASN A 152 -11.94 -4.77 -13.78
C ASN A 152 -12.70 -3.73 -14.66
N GLY A 153 -12.00 -2.71 -15.16
CA GLY A 153 -12.60 -1.68 -16.02
C GLY A 153 -13.68 -0.85 -15.34
N VAL A 154 -13.54 -0.60 -14.03
CA VAL A 154 -14.40 0.29 -13.25
C VAL A 154 -13.66 1.61 -13.04
N VAL A 155 -14.29 2.71 -13.46
CA VAL A 155 -13.77 4.07 -13.31
C VAL A 155 -14.44 4.70 -12.10
N VAL A 156 -13.65 5.38 -11.25
CA VAL A 156 -14.18 6.15 -10.13
C VAL A 156 -14.62 7.52 -10.66
N PRO A 157 -15.88 7.94 -10.47
CA PRO A 157 -16.34 9.29 -10.82
C PRO A 157 -15.60 10.39 -10.05
N ARG A 158 -15.48 11.58 -10.66
CA ARG A 158 -14.75 12.73 -10.11
C ARG A 158 -15.28 13.18 -8.73
N ASP A 159 -16.59 13.21 -8.54
CA ASP A 159 -17.24 13.58 -7.28
C ASP A 159 -16.89 12.60 -6.14
N LEU A 160 -16.79 11.30 -6.43
CA LEU A 160 -16.35 10.32 -5.43
C LEU A 160 -14.86 10.49 -5.11
N LYS A 161 -14.01 10.76 -6.12
CA LYS A 161 -12.58 11.06 -5.92
C LYS A 161 -12.39 12.28 -5.01
N GLU A 162 -13.12 13.36 -5.28
CA GLU A 162 -13.12 14.60 -4.49
C GLU A 162 -13.55 14.34 -3.04
N THR A 163 -14.60 13.54 -2.86
CA THR A 163 -15.10 13.14 -1.54
C THR A 163 -14.04 12.35 -0.77
N ILE A 164 -13.34 11.42 -1.44
CA ILE A 164 -12.24 10.64 -0.85
C ILE A 164 -11.09 11.57 -0.46
N ALA A 165 -10.67 12.47 -1.35
CA ALA A 165 -9.57 13.40 -1.08
C ALA A 165 -9.86 14.30 0.13
N THR A 166 -11.06 14.87 0.19
CA THR A 166 -11.52 15.69 1.33
C THR A 166 -11.44 14.90 2.64
N LYS A 167 -11.94 13.66 2.65
CA LYS A 167 -11.93 12.83 3.86
C LYS A 167 -10.50 12.42 4.24
N ALA A 168 -9.69 12.01 3.27
CA ALA A 168 -8.29 11.62 3.50
C ALA A 168 -7.51 12.77 4.16
N ALA A 169 -7.68 14.00 3.68
CA ALA A 169 -7.07 15.19 4.28
C ALA A 169 -7.53 15.40 5.73
N SER A 170 -8.84 15.31 6.00
CA SER A 170 -9.39 15.50 7.36
C SER A 170 -8.92 14.46 8.39
N TYR A 171 -8.55 13.25 7.95
CA TYR A 171 -8.01 12.18 8.80
C TYR A 171 -6.47 12.10 8.74
N GLY A 172 -5.80 13.01 8.04
CA GLY A 172 -4.34 13.00 7.88
C GLY A 172 -3.81 11.73 7.20
N LYS A 173 -4.61 11.09 6.35
CA LYS A 173 -4.27 9.81 5.71
C LYS A 173 -3.26 10.03 4.57
N THR A 174 -2.36 9.09 4.37
CA THR A 174 -1.43 9.09 3.23
C THR A 174 -1.95 8.16 2.12
N PHE A 175 -1.74 8.52 0.86
CA PHE A 175 -2.10 7.71 -0.29
C PHE A 175 -0.86 7.31 -1.11
N GLU A 176 -0.84 6.06 -1.58
CA GLU A 176 0.23 5.55 -2.44
C GLU A 176 -0.02 5.95 -3.90
N VAL A 177 1.02 6.49 -4.54
CA VAL A 177 1.20 6.56 -5.99
C VAL A 177 1.95 5.31 -6.41
N ASN A 178 1.20 4.29 -6.79
CA ASN A 178 1.73 2.99 -7.15
C ASN A 178 2.02 2.92 -8.66
N THR A 179 3.28 2.68 -9.01
CA THR A 179 3.71 2.70 -10.42
C THR A 179 3.48 1.38 -11.15
N LYS A 180 3.37 0.25 -10.42
CA LYS A 180 3.10 -1.07 -11.01
C LYS A 180 1.72 -1.12 -11.65
N TYR A 181 0.72 -0.61 -10.94
CA TYR A 181 -0.65 -0.52 -11.46
C TYR A 181 -0.97 0.83 -12.10
N ASN A 182 -0.07 1.82 -11.98
CA ASN A 182 -0.26 3.20 -12.41
C ASN A 182 -1.60 3.76 -11.87
N VAL A 183 -1.70 3.77 -10.54
CA VAL A 183 -2.85 4.28 -9.76
C VAL A 183 -2.35 5.15 -8.59
N PRO A 184 -3.12 6.14 -8.14
CA PRO A 184 -4.38 6.61 -8.72
C PRO A 184 -4.18 7.23 -10.13
N ASP A 185 -5.27 7.46 -10.86
CA ASP A 185 -5.20 8.18 -12.13
C ASP A 185 -4.86 9.68 -11.91
N ARG A 186 -4.48 10.38 -12.98
CA ARG A 186 -4.03 11.78 -12.90
C ARG A 186 -5.04 12.71 -12.23
N GLU A 187 -6.31 12.60 -12.60
CA GLU A 187 -7.38 13.42 -12.02
C GLU A 187 -7.47 13.19 -10.51
N PHE A 188 -7.43 11.93 -10.06
CA PHE A 188 -7.50 11.64 -8.63
C PHE A 188 -6.23 12.06 -7.90
N LEU A 189 -5.05 11.92 -8.52
CA LEU A 189 -3.79 12.40 -7.96
C LEU A 189 -3.79 13.93 -7.74
N ASP A 190 -4.24 14.69 -8.73
CA ASP A 190 -4.36 16.15 -8.64
C ASP A 190 -5.35 16.55 -7.53
N LEU A 191 -6.46 15.82 -7.37
CA LEU A 191 -7.40 16.04 -6.28
C LEU A 191 -6.79 15.76 -4.90
N LEU A 192 -6.10 14.64 -4.72
CA LEU A 192 -5.40 14.32 -3.47
C LEU A 192 -4.39 15.41 -3.12
N TYR A 193 -3.60 15.86 -4.10
CA TYR A 193 -2.61 16.92 -3.92
C TYR A 193 -3.25 18.26 -3.53
N HIS A 194 -4.30 18.70 -4.23
CA HIS A 194 -4.96 19.98 -3.93
C HIS A 194 -5.64 20.02 -2.55
N HIS A 195 -6.11 18.86 -2.06
CA HIS A 195 -6.66 18.74 -0.71
C HIS A 195 -5.58 18.62 0.38
N GLY A 196 -4.30 18.60 0.02
CA GLY A 196 -3.20 18.48 0.97
C GLY A 196 -3.00 17.07 1.53
N VAL A 197 -3.44 16.05 0.80
CA VAL A 197 -3.21 14.65 1.18
C VAL A 197 -1.74 14.31 0.99
N ASN A 198 -1.12 13.66 1.99
CA ASN A 198 0.24 13.18 1.88
C ASN A 198 0.32 12.07 0.82
N LEU A 199 1.34 12.11 -0.03
CA LEU A 199 1.54 11.15 -1.10
C LEU A 199 2.90 10.48 -0.94
N VAL A 200 2.93 9.15 -1.06
CA VAL A 200 4.16 8.37 -1.11
C VAL A 200 4.22 7.57 -2.40
N ARG A 201 5.43 7.28 -2.88
CA ARG A 201 5.61 6.43 -4.06
C ARG A 201 5.92 5.01 -3.60
N GLY A 202 5.33 4.03 -4.27
CA GLY A 202 5.60 2.62 -4.01
C GLY A 202 5.67 1.81 -5.31
N SER A 203 6.59 0.85 -5.35
CA SER A 203 6.77 -0.02 -6.50
C SER A 203 5.92 -1.29 -6.45
N ASP A 204 5.56 -1.75 -5.26
CA ASP A 204 4.95 -3.08 -5.03
C ASP A 204 5.83 -4.20 -5.62
N SER A 205 7.16 -4.02 -5.48
CA SER A 205 8.16 -4.95 -6.03
C SER A 205 8.27 -6.19 -5.16
N HIS A 206 8.26 -7.35 -5.81
CA HIS A 206 8.48 -8.66 -5.16
C HIS A 206 9.88 -9.23 -5.44
N SER A 207 10.72 -8.47 -6.13
CA SER A 207 12.10 -8.83 -6.44
C SER A 207 12.98 -7.59 -6.64
N VAL A 208 14.29 -7.78 -6.53
CA VAL A 208 15.29 -6.77 -6.91
C VAL A 208 15.20 -6.38 -8.39
N GLU A 209 14.72 -7.27 -9.26
CA GLU A 209 14.53 -6.97 -10.69
C GLU A 209 13.37 -5.98 -10.91
N GLU A 210 12.23 -6.19 -10.24
CA GLU A 210 11.11 -5.25 -10.23
C GLU A 210 11.55 -3.89 -9.64
N MET A 211 12.31 -3.92 -8.55
CA MET A 211 12.86 -2.71 -7.92
C MET A 211 13.78 -1.93 -8.86
N ARG A 212 14.63 -2.61 -9.64
CA ARG A 212 15.47 -1.98 -10.68
C ARG A 212 14.60 -1.31 -11.74
N HIS A 213 13.56 -2.01 -12.21
CA HIS A 213 12.63 -1.44 -13.19
C HIS A 213 11.99 -0.16 -12.68
N PHE A 214 11.51 -0.17 -11.43
CA PHE A 214 10.96 1.00 -10.78
C PHE A 214 11.96 2.15 -10.65
N ALA A 215 13.20 1.83 -10.26
CA ALA A 215 14.28 2.77 -10.02
C ALA A 215 14.69 3.57 -11.27
N PHE A 216 14.44 3.04 -12.47
CA PHE A 216 14.69 3.69 -13.76
C PHE A 216 13.41 4.15 -14.48
N SER A 217 12.23 3.82 -13.94
CA SER A 217 10.97 4.30 -14.48
C SER A 217 10.86 5.82 -14.31
N PRO A 218 10.50 6.57 -15.37
CA PRO A 218 10.36 8.02 -15.28
C PRO A 218 9.40 8.39 -14.15
N TYR A 219 9.76 9.44 -13.41
CA TYR A 219 8.88 10.03 -12.41
C TYR A 219 7.62 10.53 -13.13
N VAL A 220 6.52 9.82 -12.98
CA VAL A 220 5.19 10.32 -13.37
C VAL A 220 4.63 10.99 -12.13
N ALA A 221 4.63 12.33 -12.13
CA ALA A 221 3.99 13.17 -11.13
C ALA A 221 2.70 13.77 -11.72
#